data_AF-A0A7W4EYQ4-F1
#
_entry.id   AF-A0A7W4EYQ4-F1
#
_cell.length_a   1.000
_cell.length_b   1.000
_cell.length_c   1.000
_cell.angle_alpha   90.00
_cell.angle_beta   90.00
_cell.angle_gamma   90.00
#
_symmetry.space_group_name_H-M   'P 1'
#
loop_
_entity.id
_entity.type
_entity.pdbx_description
1 polymer ?
#
loop_
_entity_poly.entity_id
_entity_poly.type
_entity_poly.pdbx_seq_one_letter_code
_entity_poly.pdbx_strand_id
1 'polypeptide(L)'
;EHRKEWATDVFPNYEDPEDRIWYNKLCFHINANGDYIAIELEPENYGKVVYLSHDGASNLGTYLADNFKEFLMNYASVGCTGGEDWQWEPFYTAGRGIDPTSENALAWCKLLNIDEKELDI
;
A
#
# COMPACT_ATOMS: atom_id res chain seq x y z
N GLU A 1 4.71 17.52 -3.26
CA GLU A 1 3.69 18.59 -3.22
C GLU A 1 2.41 18.19 -3.97
N HIS A 2 2.51 17.54 -5.13
CA HIS A 2 1.38 17.07 -5.96
C HIS A 2 0.16 16.45 -5.24
N ARG A 3 0.35 15.55 -4.27
CA ARG A 3 -0.77 14.92 -3.53
C ARG A 3 -1.63 15.91 -2.73
N LYS A 4 -1.00 16.93 -2.12
CA LYS A 4 -1.73 17.92 -1.29
C LYS A 4 -2.65 18.76 -2.15
N GLU A 5 -2.17 19.18 -3.31
CA GLU A 5 -2.94 19.96 -4.30
C GLU A 5 -4.05 19.10 -4.92
N TRP A 6 -3.74 17.85 -5.29
CA TRP A 6 -4.75 16.92 -5.82
C TRP A 6 -5.87 16.64 -4.83
N ALA A 7 -5.52 16.35 -3.57
CA ALA A 7 -6.52 16.10 -2.53
C ALA A 7 -7.39 17.33 -2.27
N THR A 8 -6.86 18.56 -2.35
CA THR A 8 -7.70 19.75 -2.20
C THR A 8 -8.71 19.94 -3.33
N ASP A 9 -8.43 19.41 -4.52
CA ASP A 9 -9.31 19.54 -5.69
C ASP A 9 -10.35 18.39 -5.76
N VAL A 10 -9.97 17.18 -5.35
CA VAL A 10 -10.80 15.96 -5.52
C VAL A 10 -11.42 15.46 -4.22
N PHE A 11 -10.76 15.65 -3.08
CA PHE A 11 -11.18 15.19 -1.75
C PHE A 11 -11.19 16.35 -0.73
N PRO A 12 -11.98 17.42 -0.96
CA PRO A 12 -11.86 18.68 -0.24
C PRO A 12 -12.47 18.69 1.18
N ASN A 13 -13.28 17.70 1.54
CA ASN A 13 -14.08 17.71 2.75
C ASN A 13 -13.60 16.70 3.80
N TYR A 14 -12.85 17.16 4.80
CA TYR A 14 -12.39 16.30 5.91
C TYR A 14 -13.52 15.60 6.69
N GLU A 15 -14.72 16.18 6.74
CA GLU A 15 -15.86 15.58 7.42
C GLU A 15 -16.54 14.48 6.59
N ASP A 16 -16.24 14.40 5.29
CA ASP A 16 -16.66 13.29 4.46
C ASP A 16 -15.75 12.06 4.72
N PRO A 17 -16.31 10.89 5.06
CA PRO A 17 -15.50 9.72 5.41
C PRO A 17 -14.57 9.21 4.30
N GLU A 18 -14.94 9.37 3.02
CA GLU A 18 -14.16 8.93 1.88
C GLU A 18 -13.02 9.90 1.61
N ASP A 19 -13.33 11.20 1.62
CA ASP A 19 -12.33 12.26 1.52
C ASP A 19 -11.30 12.16 2.65
N ARG A 20 -11.75 11.91 3.89
CA ARG A 20 -10.90 11.80 5.08
C ARG A 20 -9.78 10.76 4.91
N ILE A 21 -9.97 9.73 4.09
CA ILE A 21 -8.93 8.74 3.78
C ILE A 21 -7.69 9.41 3.18
N TRP A 22 -7.83 10.52 2.46
CA TRP A 22 -6.71 11.26 1.88
C TRP A 22 -6.00 12.23 2.83
N TYR A 23 -6.53 12.44 4.04
CA TYR A 23 -5.96 13.37 5.02
C TYR A 23 -4.95 12.70 5.92
N ASN A 24 -4.01 13.51 6.42
CA ASN A 24 -2.99 13.10 7.38
C ASN A 24 -2.25 11.83 6.94
N LYS A 25 -1.71 11.88 5.72
CA LYS A 25 -0.91 10.81 5.10
C LYS A 25 0.50 11.28 4.79
N LEU A 26 1.48 10.41 5.03
CA LEU A 26 2.85 10.55 4.55
C LEU A 26 3.08 9.59 3.38
N CYS A 27 2.91 10.09 2.15
CA CYS A 27 3.18 9.32 0.93
C CYS A 27 4.68 9.09 0.74
N PHE A 28 5.07 7.86 0.44
CA PHE A 28 6.46 7.49 0.16
C PHE A 28 6.64 6.73 -1.16
N HIS A 29 5.56 6.17 -1.71
CA HIS A 29 5.54 5.62 -3.08
C HIS A 29 4.55 6.43 -3.91
N ILE A 30 4.99 6.94 -5.06
CA ILE A 30 4.21 7.82 -5.93
C ILE A 30 4.08 7.14 -7.29
N ASN A 31 2.86 6.89 -7.73
CA ASN A 31 2.57 6.42 -9.07
C ASN A 31 2.21 7.63 -9.96
N ALA A 32 2.59 7.58 -11.23
CA ALA A 32 2.42 8.73 -12.14
C ALA A 32 0.95 9.02 -12.49
N ASN A 33 0.05 8.06 -12.24
CA ASN A 33 -1.41 8.21 -12.41
C ASN A 33 -2.07 8.96 -11.24
N GLY A 34 -1.35 9.22 -10.15
CA GLY A 34 -1.90 9.85 -8.95
C GLY A 34 -2.22 8.88 -7.82
N ASP A 35 -1.90 7.59 -7.97
CA ASP A 35 -2.00 6.62 -6.87
C ASP A 35 -0.78 6.70 -5.97
N TYR A 36 -0.96 6.36 -4.69
CA TYR A 36 0.09 6.41 -3.70
C TYR A 36 0.06 5.23 -2.75
N ILE A 37 1.23 4.90 -2.21
CA ILE A 37 1.34 4.17 -0.95
C ILE A 37 1.81 5.16 0.12
N ALA A 38 1.11 5.15 1.25
CA ALA A 38 1.31 6.13 2.30
C ALA A 38 1.27 5.53 3.70
N ILE A 39 1.89 6.24 4.64
CA ILE A 39 1.80 5.98 6.08
C ILE A 39 0.68 6.83 6.67
N GLU A 40 -0.16 6.21 7.48
CA GLU A 40 -1.21 6.85 8.28
C GLU A 40 -0.63 7.72 9.39
N LEU A 41 -1.11 8.96 9.49
CA LEU A 41 -0.78 9.90 10.57
C LEU A 41 -2.00 10.23 11.45
N GLU A 42 -3.19 9.74 11.12
CA GLU A 42 -4.37 9.81 12.00
C GLU A 42 -4.12 8.96 13.27
N PRO A 43 -4.49 9.45 14.47
CA PRO A 43 -4.23 8.74 15.72
C PRO A 43 -4.78 7.30 15.76
N GLU A 44 -5.91 7.04 15.12
CA GLU A 44 -6.57 5.72 15.16
C GLU A 44 -5.82 4.64 14.37
N ASN A 45 -5.03 5.06 13.37
CA ASN A 45 -4.31 4.17 12.45
C ASN A 45 -2.80 4.49 12.36
N TYR A 46 -2.29 5.31 13.27
CA TYR A 46 -0.94 5.88 13.19
C TYR A 46 0.13 4.83 12.91
N GLY A 47 0.90 5.05 11.84
CA GLY A 47 2.02 4.20 11.44
C GLY A 47 1.66 3.11 10.43
N LYS A 48 0.38 2.75 10.28
CA LYS A 48 -0.07 1.76 9.29
C LYS A 48 0.21 2.23 7.87
N VAL A 49 0.42 1.28 6.96
CA VAL A 49 0.63 1.55 5.54
C VAL A 49 -0.66 1.25 4.78
N VAL A 50 -1.05 2.18 3.91
CA VAL A 50 -2.29 2.13 3.12
C VAL A 50 -2.06 2.50 1.66
N TYR A 51 -2.91 1.98 0.78
CA TYR A 51 -3.03 2.40 -0.61
C TYR A 51 -4.01 3.57 -0.75
N LEU A 52 -3.70 4.53 -1.62
CA LEU A 52 -4.56 5.67 -1.95
C LEU A 52 -4.75 5.70 -3.46
N SER A 53 -5.97 5.44 -3.96
CA SER A 53 -6.25 5.53 -5.41
C SER A 53 -6.91 6.87 -5.77
N HIS A 54 -6.38 7.51 -6.81
CA HIS A 54 -6.75 8.85 -7.28
C HIS A 54 -8.18 8.95 -7.79
N ASP A 55 -8.77 7.82 -8.21
CA ASP A 55 -10.07 7.72 -8.84
C ASP A 55 -11.19 7.27 -7.86
N GLY A 56 -10.88 7.13 -6.57
CA GLY A 56 -11.85 6.66 -5.57
C GLY A 56 -12.30 5.22 -5.80
N ALA A 57 -11.48 4.41 -6.48
CA ALA A 57 -11.79 3.02 -6.78
C ALA A 57 -11.87 2.15 -5.51
N SER A 58 -12.29 0.89 -5.69
CA SER A 58 -12.52 -0.12 -4.64
C SER A 58 -11.38 -0.33 -3.65
N ASN A 59 -10.18 0.12 -4.00
CA ASN A 59 -8.96 -0.11 -3.24
C ASN A 59 -8.51 1.14 -2.45
N LEU A 60 -9.26 2.24 -2.49
CA LEU A 60 -8.97 3.44 -1.70
C LEU A 60 -8.93 3.11 -0.20
N GLY A 61 -7.82 3.43 0.45
CA GLY A 61 -7.61 3.18 1.87
C GLY A 61 -7.30 1.72 2.21
N THR A 62 -7.03 0.87 1.22
CA THR A 62 -6.68 -0.54 1.48
C THR A 62 -5.46 -0.62 2.37
N TYR A 63 -5.62 -1.28 3.52
CA TYR A 63 -4.55 -1.60 4.46
C TYR A 63 -3.52 -2.52 3.82
N LEU A 64 -2.23 -2.21 3.92
CA LEU A 64 -1.13 -3.01 3.35
C LEU A 64 -0.17 -3.61 4.40
N ALA A 65 0.00 -2.97 5.56
CA ALA A 65 0.78 -3.47 6.69
C ALA A 65 0.59 -2.61 7.97
N ASP A 66 0.94 -3.14 9.14
CA ASP A 66 0.78 -2.44 10.42
C ASP A 66 1.81 -1.32 10.63
N ASN A 67 2.94 -1.40 9.93
CA ASN A 67 4.00 -0.40 9.98
C ASN A 67 4.89 -0.43 8.74
N PHE A 68 5.67 0.63 8.55
CA PHE A 68 6.57 0.76 7.40
C PHE A 68 7.63 -0.34 7.31
N LYS A 69 8.14 -0.84 8.45
CA LYS A 69 9.11 -1.94 8.44
C LYS A 69 8.44 -3.16 7.84
N GLU A 70 7.34 -3.62 8.41
CA GLU A 70 6.60 -4.80 7.93
C GLU A 70 6.21 -4.68 6.45
N PHE A 71 5.70 -3.52 6.02
CA PHE A 71 5.45 -3.26 4.61
C PHE A 71 6.69 -3.53 3.77
N LEU A 72 7.82 -2.92 4.13
CA LEU A 72 9.06 -3.05 3.37
C LEU A 72 9.54 -4.50 3.29
N MET A 73 9.44 -5.26 4.40
CA MET A 73 9.81 -6.69 4.42
C MET A 73 8.92 -7.50 3.49
N ASN A 74 7.60 -7.39 3.68
CA ASN A 74 6.63 -8.19 2.93
C ASN A 74 6.65 -7.85 1.45
N TYR A 75 6.74 -6.55 1.13
CA TYR A 75 6.84 -6.05 -0.24
C TYR A 75 8.13 -6.49 -0.92
N ALA A 76 9.27 -6.47 -0.21
CA ALA A 76 10.54 -6.98 -0.73
C ALA A 76 10.49 -8.49 -0.97
N SER A 77 9.86 -9.26 -0.08
CA SER A 77 9.72 -10.72 -0.21
C SER A 77 8.93 -11.15 -1.44
N VAL A 78 7.99 -10.32 -1.91
CA VAL A 78 7.28 -10.56 -3.17
C VAL A 78 7.96 -9.93 -4.39
N GLY A 79 9.15 -9.35 -4.22
CA GLY A 79 9.98 -8.82 -5.31
C GLY A 79 9.68 -7.38 -5.68
N CYS A 80 9.17 -6.57 -4.75
CA CYS A 80 8.87 -5.14 -4.97
C CYS A 80 7.99 -4.92 -6.21
N THR A 81 6.85 -5.61 -6.27
CA THR A 81 6.06 -5.83 -7.50
C THR A 81 5.52 -4.57 -8.18
N GLY A 82 5.55 -3.44 -7.49
CA GLY A 82 5.15 -2.12 -7.98
C GLY A 82 4.13 -1.45 -7.06
N GLY A 83 3.83 -0.20 -7.37
CA GLY A 83 3.00 0.63 -6.53
C GLY A 83 1.51 0.57 -6.83
N GLU A 84 1.09 0.03 -7.98
CA GLU A 84 -0.32 -0.03 -8.38
C GLU A 84 -1.04 -1.22 -7.75
N ASP A 85 -2.34 -1.10 -7.56
CA ASP A 85 -3.18 -2.15 -6.97
C ASP A 85 -3.03 -3.52 -7.64
N TRP A 86 -3.19 -3.60 -8.95
CA TRP A 86 -3.07 -4.85 -9.72
C TRP A 86 -1.67 -5.49 -9.63
N GLN A 87 -0.65 -4.77 -9.15
CA GLN A 87 0.71 -5.29 -8.97
C GLN A 87 0.90 -6.00 -7.63
N TRP A 88 0.30 -5.49 -6.54
CA TRP A 88 0.41 -6.09 -5.21
C TRP A 88 -0.80 -6.95 -4.82
N GLU A 89 -1.96 -6.72 -5.43
CA GLU A 89 -3.21 -7.44 -5.17
C GLU A 89 -3.08 -8.97 -5.26
N PRO A 90 -2.32 -9.57 -6.20
CA PRO A 90 -2.13 -11.02 -6.22
C PRO A 90 -1.50 -11.59 -4.95
N PHE A 91 -0.79 -10.77 -4.18
CA PHE A 91 -0.11 -11.15 -2.94
C PHE A 91 -0.85 -10.63 -1.70
N TYR A 92 -2.03 -10.04 -1.87
CA TYR A 92 -2.82 -9.48 -0.78
C TYR A 92 -3.65 -10.55 -0.07
N THR A 93 -3.60 -10.55 1.25
CA THR A 93 -4.53 -11.31 2.10
C THR A 93 -5.31 -10.35 2.98
N ALA A 94 -6.65 -10.41 2.90
CA ALA A 94 -7.53 -9.57 3.72
C ALA A 94 -7.19 -9.67 5.21
N GLY A 95 -6.99 -8.51 5.85
CA GLY A 95 -6.62 -8.42 7.27
C GLY A 95 -5.13 -8.69 7.57
N ARG A 96 -4.33 -9.12 6.60
CA ARG A 96 -2.86 -9.27 6.74
C ARG A 96 -2.09 -8.26 5.91
N GLY A 97 -2.65 -7.78 4.80
CA GLY A 97 -1.96 -6.87 3.89
C GLY A 97 -1.21 -7.64 2.81
N ILE A 98 -0.04 -7.15 2.39
CA ILE A 98 0.86 -7.89 1.50
C ILE A 98 1.37 -9.12 2.26
N ASP A 99 1.01 -10.31 1.80
CA ASP A 99 1.23 -11.59 2.47
C ASP A 99 2.26 -12.43 1.70
N PRO A 100 3.53 -12.45 2.17
CA PRO A 100 4.59 -13.24 1.54
C PRO A 100 4.39 -14.75 1.73
N THR A 101 3.42 -15.17 2.56
CA THR A 101 3.08 -16.58 2.81
C THR A 101 1.88 -17.06 1.99
N SER A 102 1.29 -16.19 1.16
CA SER A 102 0.19 -16.55 0.27
C SER A 102 0.62 -17.58 -0.79
N GLU A 103 -0.34 -18.36 -1.31
CA GLU A 103 -0.07 -19.35 -2.37
C GLU A 103 0.59 -18.72 -3.59
N ASN A 104 0.15 -17.50 -3.96
CA ASN A 104 0.71 -16.74 -5.07
C ASN A 104 2.14 -16.27 -4.80
N ALA A 105 2.44 -15.79 -3.58
CA ALA A 105 3.80 -15.38 -3.21
C ALA A 105 4.77 -16.56 -3.25
N LEU A 106 4.38 -17.71 -2.69
CA LEU A 106 5.21 -18.92 -2.71
C LEU A 106 5.43 -19.44 -4.15
N ALA A 107 4.39 -19.41 -4.99
CA ALA A 107 4.52 -19.77 -6.40
C ALA A 107 5.44 -18.80 -7.17
N TRP A 108 5.35 -17.51 -6.86
CA TRP A 108 6.19 -16.46 -7.45
C TRP A 108 7.67 -16.62 -7.11
N CYS A 109 8.01 -16.78 -5.83
CA CYS A 109 9.38 -17.03 -5.39
C CYS A 109 9.96 -18.28 -6.04
N LYS A 110 9.18 -19.36 -6.10
CA LYS A 110 9.58 -20.60 -6.78
C LYS A 110 9.82 -20.40 -8.28
N LEU A 111 8.95 -19.64 -8.96
CA LEU A 111 9.07 -19.37 -10.39
C LEU A 111 10.32 -18.54 -10.71
N LEU A 112 10.62 -17.54 -9.88
CA LEU A 112 11.77 -16.65 -10.04
C LEU A 112 13.07 -17.22 -9.46
N ASN A 113 13.01 -18.40 -8.83
CA ASN A 113 14.13 -19.02 -8.14
C ASN A 113 14.76 -18.09 -7.09
N ILE A 114 13.89 -17.41 -6.31
CA ILE A 114 14.29 -16.62 -5.16
C ILE A 114 14.44 -17.56 -3.96
N ASP A 115 15.63 -17.62 -3.36
CA ASP A 115 15.85 -18.39 -2.14
C ASP A 115 15.32 -17.60 -0.94
N GLU A 116 14.33 -18.17 -0.25
CA GLU A 116 13.74 -17.59 0.97
C GLU A 116 14.80 -17.33 2.05
N LYS A 117 15.93 -18.06 2.05
CA LYS A 117 17.04 -17.85 3.00
C LYS A 117 17.93 -16.66 2.66
N GLU A 118 17.96 -16.24 1.39
CA GLU A 118 18.62 -14.99 1.00
C GLU A 118 17.77 -13.77 1.38
N LEU A 119 16.49 -13.99 1.65
CA LEU A 119 15.54 -13.04 2.20
C LEU A 119 15.45 -13.10 3.74
N ASP A 120 16.52 -13.48 4.45
CA ASP A 120 16.63 -13.29 5.91
C ASP A 120 16.70 -11.77 6.23
N ILE A 121 15.58 -11.08 5.99
CA ILE A 121 15.32 -9.69 6.29
C ILE A 121 14.52 -9.64 7.60
#